data_AF-A0A9P0A7J9-F1
#
_entry.id   AF-A0A9P0A7J9-F1
#
_cell.length_a   1.000
_cell.length_b   1.000
_cell.length_c   1.000
_cell.angle_alpha   90.00
_cell.angle_beta   90.00
_cell.angle_gamma   90.00
#
_symmetry.space_group_name_H-M   'P 1'
#
loop_
_entity.id
_entity.type
_entity.pdbx_description
1 polymer ?
#
loop_
_entity_poly.entity_id
_entity_poly.type
_entity_poly.pdbx_seq_one_letter_code
_entity_poly.pdbx_strand_id
1 'polypeptide(L)'
;MTDKISMEESKKMKVFEEKDSEDFLEEEPKHIDLGARKDLKDFSLEELKEMGADMRKDLGVLQQANNRRRDVMNALHEYNEIKDVTQAVLGCLANIEGVTVKEMHRSFDLDGNDL
;
A
#
# COMPACT_ATOMS: atom_id res chain seq x y z
N MET A 1 -20.39 37.00 1.02
CA MET A 1 -19.21 36.58 0.21
C MET A 1 -18.61 35.25 0.72
N THR A 2 -19.42 34.37 1.34
CA THR A 2 -18.93 33.21 2.11
C THR A 2 -19.49 31.86 1.64
N ASP A 3 -20.32 31.83 0.59
CA ASP A 3 -20.96 30.58 0.13
C ASP A 3 -20.13 29.75 -0.84
N LYS A 4 -18.93 30.21 -1.24
CA LYS A 4 -18.06 29.47 -2.17
C LYS A 4 -17.10 28.49 -1.49
N ILE A 5 -16.81 28.67 -0.20
CA ILE A 5 -15.82 27.84 0.52
C ILE A 5 -16.45 26.50 0.96
N SER A 6 -17.74 26.49 1.30
CA SER A 6 -18.47 25.28 1.73
C SER A 6 -18.71 24.25 0.62
N MET A 7 -18.82 24.69 -0.65
CA MET A 7 -18.97 23.78 -1.80
C MET A 7 -17.65 23.14 -2.27
N GLU A 8 -16.48 23.75 -2.00
CA GLU A 8 -15.19 23.14 -2.34
C GLU A 8 -14.77 22.07 -1.33
N GLU A 9 -15.03 22.27 -0.04
CA GLU A 9 -14.73 21.26 0.99
C GLU A 9 -15.62 20.02 0.85
N SER A 10 -16.89 20.22 0.48
CA SER A 10 -17.82 19.11 0.17
C SER A 10 -17.43 18.33 -1.08
N LYS A 11 -16.67 18.93 -2.01
CA LYS A 11 -16.10 18.22 -3.18
C LYS A 11 -14.83 17.45 -2.84
N LYS A 12 -14.03 17.93 -1.89
CA LYS A 12 -12.81 17.23 -1.44
C LYS A 12 -13.09 15.94 -0.68
N MET A 13 -14.20 15.89 0.06
CA MET A 13 -14.58 14.72 0.86
C MET A 13 -15.21 13.58 0.04
N LYS A 14 -15.57 13.81 -1.22
CA LYS A 14 -16.14 12.81 -2.14
C LYS A 14 -15.14 12.15 -3.10
N VAL A 15 -13.86 12.45 -3.00
CA VAL A 15 -12.81 11.96 -3.92
C VAL A 15 -11.96 10.85 -3.27
N PHE A 16 -12.17 10.51 -2.00
CA PHE A 16 -11.30 9.58 -1.27
C PHE A 16 -11.93 8.21 -0.96
N GLU A 17 -13.08 7.91 -1.55
CA GLU A 17 -13.63 6.55 -1.52
C GLU A 17 -13.56 5.96 -2.93
N GLU A 18 -13.01 4.74 -3.00
CA GLU A 18 -13.11 3.80 -4.11
C GLU A 18 -12.27 4.05 -5.38
N LYS A 19 -10.98 4.38 -5.22
CA LYS A 19 -9.91 3.99 -6.17
C LYS A 19 -8.66 3.82 -5.32
N ASP A 20 -8.15 2.63 -5.07
CA ASP A 20 -7.05 2.09 -5.86
C ASP A 20 -6.79 0.60 -5.52
N SER A 21 -7.85 -0.22 -5.40
CA SER A 21 -7.69 -1.68 -5.26
C SER A 21 -7.59 -2.42 -6.61
N GLU A 22 -7.77 -1.73 -7.73
CA GLU A 22 -7.69 -2.32 -9.08
C GLU A 22 -6.54 -1.78 -9.95
N ASP A 23 -5.75 -0.82 -9.48
CA ASP A 23 -4.67 -0.21 -10.29
C ASP A 23 -3.32 -0.94 -10.17
N PHE A 24 -3.33 -2.18 -9.65
CA PHE A 24 -2.21 -3.11 -9.80
C PHE A 24 -2.38 -3.93 -11.10
N LEU A 25 -2.76 -3.26 -12.20
CA LEU A 25 -2.69 -3.85 -13.52
C LEU A 25 -1.22 -3.89 -13.93
N GLU A 26 -0.65 -5.09 -13.80
CA GLU A 26 0.40 -5.64 -14.66
C GLU A 26 1.21 -4.57 -15.40
N GLU A 27 2.19 -3.94 -14.73
CA GLU A 27 3.25 -3.30 -15.50
C GLU A 27 3.89 -4.41 -16.34
N GLU A 28 3.59 -4.41 -17.64
CA GLU A 28 4.25 -5.30 -18.57
C GLU A 28 5.75 -5.17 -18.35
N PRO A 29 6.49 -6.29 -18.21
CA PRO A 29 7.92 -6.23 -17.96
C PRO A 29 8.55 -5.39 -19.07
N LYS A 30 9.19 -4.28 -18.69
CA LYS A 30 9.91 -3.38 -19.62
C LYS A 30 10.65 -4.24 -20.64
N HIS A 31 10.28 -4.09 -21.92
CA HIS A 31 10.95 -4.79 -23.02
C HIS A 31 12.47 -4.58 -22.87
N ILE A 32 13.17 -5.66 -22.55
CA ILE A 32 14.63 -5.67 -22.54
C ILE A 32 15.05 -5.55 -24.01
N ASP A 33 15.65 -4.42 -24.36
CA ASP A 33 16.31 -4.22 -25.64
C ASP A 33 17.43 -5.27 -25.78
N LEU A 34 17.13 -6.34 -26.51
CA LEU A 34 18.08 -7.41 -26.84
C LEU A 34 18.96 -6.96 -27.99
N GLY A 35 19.79 -5.94 -27.73
CA GLY A 35 20.89 -5.58 -28.62
C GLY A 35 21.74 -6.81 -28.92
N ALA A 36 21.86 -7.15 -30.21
CA ALA A 36 22.64 -8.25 -30.76
C ALA A 36 22.56 -9.57 -29.94
N ARG A 37 21.51 -10.37 -30.16
CA ARG A 37 21.49 -11.77 -29.72
C ARG A 37 22.69 -12.50 -30.33
N LYS A 38 23.73 -12.77 -29.53
CA LYS A 38 24.69 -13.83 -29.81
C LYS A 38 23.91 -15.13 -29.99
N ASP A 39 24.28 -15.93 -30.99
CA ASP A 39 23.60 -17.19 -31.24
C ASP A 39 23.81 -18.12 -30.04
N LEU A 40 22.83 -18.97 -29.72
CA LEU A 40 22.89 -19.89 -28.56
C LEU A 40 24.14 -20.82 -28.59
N LYS A 41 24.78 -20.93 -29.75
CA LYS A 41 26.01 -21.70 -30.01
C LYS A 41 27.29 -20.99 -29.54
N ASP A 42 27.22 -19.68 -29.29
CA ASP A 42 28.36 -18.85 -28.90
C ASP A 42 28.61 -18.87 -27.40
N PHE A 43 27.66 -19.38 -26.61
CA PHE A 43 27.79 -19.56 -25.17
C PHE A 43 28.29 -20.98 -24.87
N SER A 44 29.35 -21.08 -24.07
CA SER A 44 29.74 -22.35 -23.50
C SER A 44 28.68 -22.83 -22.50
N LEU A 45 28.58 -24.16 -22.34
CA LEU A 45 27.69 -24.76 -21.35
C LEU A 45 27.98 -24.26 -19.92
N GLU A 46 29.22 -23.86 -19.65
CA GLU A 46 29.63 -23.38 -18.34
C GLU A 46 29.17 -21.94 -18.09
N GLU A 47 29.30 -21.05 -19.07
CA GLU A 47 28.77 -19.68 -19.00
C GLU A 47 27.25 -19.67 -18.81
N LEU A 48 26.53 -20.59 -19.46
CA LEU A 48 25.08 -20.70 -19.31
C LEU A 48 24.68 -21.18 -17.91
N LYS A 49 25.46 -22.10 -17.32
CA LYS A 49 25.23 -22.57 -15.94
C LYS A 49 25.50 -21.47 -14.92
N GLU A 50 26.58 -20.70 -15.11
CA GLU A 50 26.94 -19.57 -14.26
C GLU A 50 25.87 -18.48 -14.31
N MET A 51 25.46 -18.06 -15.51
CA MET A 51 24.33 -17.13 -15.68
C MET A 51 23.05 -17.66 -15.03
N GLY A 52 22.76 -18.96 -15.17
CA GLY A 52 21.61 -19.57 -14.51
C GLY A 52 21.73 -19.59 -12.97
N ALA A 53 22.94 -19.69 -12.42
CA ALA A 53 23.18 -19.65 -10.98
C ALA A 53 22.99 -18.24 -10.43
N ASP A 54 23.49 -17.22 -11.13
CA ASP A 54 23.28 -15.82 -10.78
C ASP A 54 21.80 -15.43 -10.84
N MET A 55 21.09 -15.82 -11.91
CA MET A 55 19.65 -15.60 -12.01
C MET A 55 18.86 -16.23 -10.87
N ARG A 56 19.24 -17.44 -10.42
CA ARG A 56 18.59 -18.08 -9.26
C ARG A 56 18.86 -17.30 -7.96
N LYS A 57 20.07 -16.77 -7.81
CA LYS A 57 20.43 -15.94 -6.65
C LYS A 57 19.62 -14.64 -6.62
N ASP A 58 19.53 -13.95 -7.76
CA ASP A 58 18.76 -12.71 -7.90
C ASP A 58 17.27 -12.95 -7.65
N LEU A 59 16.73 -14.04 -8.20
CA LEU A 59 15.35 -14.46 -7.95
C LEU A 59 15.09 -14.67 -6.45
N GLY A 60 16.02 -15.31 -5.73
CA GLY A 60 15.92 -15.52 -4.28
C GLY A 60 15.88 -14.20 -3.50
N VAL A 61 16.73 -13.24 -3.85
CA VAL A 61 16.75 -11.90 -3.23
C VAL A 61 15.44 -11.16 -3.48
N LEU A 62 14.95 -11.18 -4.73
CA LEU A 62 13.69 -10.54 -5.11
C LEU A 62 12.49 -11.16 -4.40
N GLN A 63 12.45 -12.49 -4.28
CA GLN A 63 11.41 -13.19 -3.52
C GLN A 63 11.41 -12.78 -2.05
N GLN A 64 12.59 -12.72 -1.42
CA GLN A 64 12.71 -12.27 -0.02
C GLN A 64 12.23 -10.83 0.16
N ALA A 65 12.61 -9.93 -0.75
CA ALA A 65 12.15 -8.54 -0.72
C ALA A 65 10.63 -8.44 -0.91
N ASN A 66 10.06 -9.22 -1.84
CA ASN A 66 8.63 -9.26 -2.09
C ASN A 66 7.85 -9.76 -0.86
N ASN A 67 8.34 -10.82 -0.21
CA ASN A 67 7.73 -11.35 1.01
C ASN A 67 7.73 -10.30 2.14
N ARG A 68 8.88 -9.66 2.41
CA ARG A 68 8.94 -8.58 3.41
C ARG A 68 7.96 -7.44 3.13
N ARG A 69 7.85 -7.04 1.86
CA ARG A 69 6.90 -6.00 1.46
C ARG A 69 5.45 -6.44 1.69
N ARG A 70 5.13 -7.70 1.37
CA ARG A 70 3.80 -8.28 1.64
C ARG A 70 3.49 -8.30 3.13
N ASP A 71 4.45 -8.68 3.96
CA ASP A 71 4.28 -8.72 5.43
C ASP A 71 3.98 -7.32 5.98
N VAL A 72 4.71 -6.29 5.54
CA VAL A 72 4.45 -4.90 5.93
C VAL A 72 3.08 -4.42 5.45
N MET A 73 2.69 -4.78 4.22
CA MET A 73 1.37 -4.42 3.69
C MET A 73 0.24 -5.05 4.51
N ASN A 74 0.37 -6.32 4.87
CA ASN A 74 -0.60 -7.01 5.70
C ASN A 74 -0.73 -6.37 7.09
N ALA A 75 0.39 -6.03 7.72
CA ALA A 75 0.39 -5.35 9.01
C ALA A 75 -0.29 -3.96 8.93
N LEU A 76 -0.11 -3.23 7.83
CA LEU A 76 -0.78 -1.95 7.62
C LEU A 76 -2.29 -2.11 7.45
N HIS A 77 -2.73 -3.13 6.72
CA HIS A 77 -4.15 -3.44 6.60
C HIS A 77 -4.77 -3.81 7.95
N GLU A 78 -4.12 -4.69 8.72
CA GLU A 78 -4.58 -5.08 10.06
C GLU A 78 -4.68 -3.88 11.00
N TYR A 79 -3.67 -2.99 10.96
CA TYR A 79 -3.71 -1.74 11.73
C TYR A 79 -4.89 -0.86 11.34
N ASN A 80 -5.12 -0.65 10.04
CA ASN A 80 -6.23 0.16 9.55
C ASN A 80 -7.58 -0.44 9.95
N GLU A 81 -7.75 -1.76 9.84
CA GLU A 81 -8.99 -2.43 10.26
C GLU A 81 -9.28 -2.21 11.75
N ILE A 82 -8.27 -2.35 12.61
CA ILE A 82 -8.40 -2.11 14.05
C ILE A 82 -8.75 -0.64 14.33
N LYS A 83 -8.07 0.29 13.64
CA LYS A 83 -8.33 1.73 13.75
C LYS A 83 -9.77 2.06 13.35
N ASP A 84 -10.26 1.53 12.24
CA ASP A 84 -11.60 1.82 11.74
C ASP A 84 -12.68 1.28 12.70
N VAL A 85 -12.51 0.06 13.22
CA VAL A 85 -13.38 -0.50 14.25
C VAL A 85 -13.37 0.36 15.52
N THR A 86 -12.17 0.78 15.96
CA THR A 86 -12.02 1.65 17.14
C THR A 86 -12.75 2.98 16.95
N GLN A 87 -12.62 3.58 15.77
CA GLN A 87 -13.25 4.84 15.45
C GLN A 87 -14.79 4.71 15.39
N ALA A 88 -15.31 3.59 14.89
CA ALA A 88 -16.74 3.29 14.93
C ALA A 88 -17.27 3.16 16.36
N VAL A 89 -16.55 2.44 17.23
CA VAL A 89 -16.92 2.27 18.64
C VAL A 89 -16.89 3.62 19.37
N LEU A 90 -15.84 4.42 19.17
CA LEU A 90 -15.74 5.77 19.74
C LEU A 90 -16.86 6.69 19.26
N GLY A 91 -17.25 6.59 17.99
CA GLY A 91 -18.40 7.31 17.43
C GLY A 91 -19.72 6.95 18.12
N CYS A 92 -19.96 5.66 18.34
CA CYS A 92 -21.13 5.19 19.07
C CYS A 92 -21.11 5.67 20.53
N LEU A 93 -19.96 5.59 21.20
CA LEU A 93 -19.83 5.98 22.60
C LEU A 93 -20.02 7.50 22.77
N ALA A 94 -19.42 8.32 21.90
CA ALA A 94 -19.63 9.76 21.85
C ALA A 94 -21.12 10.11 21.73
N ASN A 95 -21.84 9.40 20.86
CA ASN A 95 -23.27 9.61 20.64
C ASN A 95 -24.11 9.24 21.87
N ILE A 96 -23.72 8.21 22.63
CA ILE A 96 -24.40 7.82 23.88
C ILE A 96 -24.14 8.84 24.99
N GLU A 97 -22.90 9.32 25.11
CA GLU A 97 -22.50 10.27 26.14
C GLU A 97 -22.90 11.72 25.81
N GLY A 98 -23.36 11.99 24.58
CA GLY A 98 -23.76 13.32 24.12
C GLY A 98 -22.58 14.27 23.94
N VAL A 99 -21.37 13.72 23.80
CA VAL A 99 -20.12 14.47 23.58
C VAL A 99 -19.64 14.29 22.16
N THR A 100 -18.69 15.12 21.74
CA THR A 100 -18.07 14.98 20.42
C THR A 100 -17.02 13.87 20.42
N VAL A 101 -16.78 13.25 19.27
CA VAL A 101 -15.72 12.25 19.10
C VAL A 101 -14.34 12.81 19.48
N LYS A 102 -14.11 14.12 19.26
CA LYS A 102 -12.87 14.81 19.67
C LYS A 102 -12.72 14.93 21.18
N GLU A 103 -13.81 15.02 21.93
CA GLU A 103 -13.78 14.98 23.40
C GLU A 103 -13.53 13.56 23.87
N MET A 104 -14.10 12.55 23.20
CA MET A 104 -13.78 11.15 23.45
C MET A 104 -12.31 10.85 23.23
N HIS A 105 -11.72 11.32 22.11
CA HIS A 105 -10.29 11.16 21.87
C HIS A 105 -9.45 11.75 23.01
N ARG A 106 -9.79 12.96 23.48
CA ARG A 106 -9.13 13.59 24.64
C ARG A 106 -9.30 12.80 25.93
N SER A 107 -10.48 12.26 26.18
CA SER A 107 -10.77 11.47 27.39
C SER A 107 -10.00 10.15 27.44
N PHE A 108 -9.61 9.61 26.30
CA PHE A 108 -8.84 8.37 26.18
C PHE A 108 -7.36 8.61 25.83
N ASP A 109 -6.88 9.85 25.90
CA ASP A 109 -5.50 10.24 25.52
C ASP A 109 -5.10 9.83 24.09
N LEU A 110 -6.06 9.89 23.17
CA LEU A 110 -5.96 9.48 21.77
C LEU A 110 -5.67 10.65 20.81
N ASP A 111 -5.23 11.79 21.33
CA ASP A 111 -4.99 13.02 20.57
C ASP A 111 -3.79 12.95 19.62
N GLY A 112 -3.05 11.84 19.65
CA GLY A 112 -1.99 11.51 18.70
C GLY A 112 -2.58 11.21 17.32
N ASN A 113 -1.78 11.39 16.28
CA ASN A 113 -2.14 11.08 14.88
C ASN A 113 -2.25 9.55 14.61
N ASP A 114 -2.51 8.79 15.67
CA ASP A 114 -2.40 7.34 15.80
C ASP A 114 -3.77 6.66 15.81
N LEU A 115 -4.85 7.41 15.54
CA LEU A 115 -6.20 6.91 15.24
C LEU A 115 -6.84 7.63 14.07
#